data_AF-A0A7J7GGZ9-F1
#
_entry.id   AF-A0A7J7GGZ9-F1
#
_cell.length_a   1.000
_cell.length_b   1.000
_cell.length_c   1.000
_cell.angle_alpha   90.00
_cell.angle_beta   90.00
_cell.angle_gamma   90.00
#
_symmetry.space_group_name_H-M   'P 1'
#
loop_
_entity.id
_entity.type
_entity.pdbx_description
1 polymer ?
#
loop_
_entity_poly.entity_id
_entity_poly.type
_entity_poly.pdbx_seq_one_letter_code
_entity_poly.pdbx_strand_id
1 'polypeptide(L)'
;MQKGAEAVHAVNRDVFVILSGLSFNTNLSFLLNRPMNLTFKGKLVFEVHSYGFFDGSTWITGNPNQVCGQVVDQMMRKGGFLLDQGYPFLMSEFGVDLRGTNENDNRYLNCILGVAAKLDLDWALWTLAGRVIGSKEFFGVYNWNWCEARNSSFLERISAVQSPFQGPIQSGTKLHRGIFHPLTGQCVQRKSLFEPLKIGPCTDSEAWTYNTQQKTLNIKGTYFYLQANGLNKPVKLVGSTSKWEPISDSKMHLSSKLAADGDAICLGVDSSSNIIITNTCKCLNSDNKFNSVFCSTSLFVPNSALVFVLNLVTNASASYAHETMLPSGNFSNHVKPKSPRLRPQFFLLLRLAPLRDLREPEDPSSASVYQGFESGVDLSPNVNLRASHSLPVFCPSIADCGKSSLCAIASN
;
A
#
# COMPACT_ATOMS: atom_id res chain seq x y z
N MET A 1 21.91 -11.27 -12.42
CA MET A 1 20.55 -11.56 -11.93
C MET A 1 20.30 -13.06 -11.85
N GLN A 2 20.20 -13.80 -12.96
CA GLN A 2 19.88 -15.23 -12.97
C GLN A 2 20.75 -16.09 -12.03
N LYS A 3 22.09 -16.02 -12.16
CA LYS A 3 23.01 -16.75 -11.27
C LYS A 3 22.79 -16.46 -9.77
N GLY A 4 22.45 -15.21 -9.43
CA GLY A 4 22.17 -14.81 -8.06
C GLY A 4 20.85 -15.40 -7.56
N ALA A 5 19.81 -15.39 -8.40
CA ALA A 5 18.53 -15.99 -8.08
C ALA A 5 18.63 -17.50 -7.82
N GLU A 6 19.36 -18.22 -8.70
CA GLU A 6 19.64 -19.65 -8.51
C GLU A 6 20.46 -19.92 -7.24
N ALA A 7 21.46 -19.09 -6.94
CA ALA A 7 22.25 -19.24 -5.73
C ALA A 7 21.42 -19.05 -4.45
N VAL A 8 20.53 -18.05 -4.41
CA VAL A 8 19.60 -17.86 -3.28
C VAL A 8 18.67 -19.05 -3.14
N HIS A 9 18.09 -19.53 -4.25
CA HIS A 9 17.20 -20.69 -4.24
C HIS A 9 17.90 -21.97 -3.77
N ALA A 10 19.15 -22.20 -4.19
CA ALA A 10 19.93 -23.36 -3.79
C ALA A 10 20.22 -23.40 -2.29
N VAL A 11 20.40 -22.23 -1.66
CA VAL A 11 20.62 -22.10 -0.22
C VAL A 11 19.31 -22.23 0.56
N ASN A 12 18.22 -21.63 0.08
CA ASN A 12 16.92 -21.72 0.73
C ASN A 12 15.78 -21.73 -0.31
N ARG A 13 15.06 -22.85 -0.38
CA ARG A 13 13.97 -23.06 -1.35
C ARG A 13 12.67 -22.35 -0.97
N ASP A 14 12.52 -21.93 0.29
CA ASP A 14 11.26 -21.39 0.83
C ASP A 14 11.21 -19.86 0.84
N VAL A 15 12.33 -19.17 0.58
CA VAL A 15 12.36 -17.70 0.53
C VAL A 15 11.98 -17.15 -0.84
N PHE A 16 11.22 -16.04 -0.84
CA PHE A 16 11.01 -15.23 -2.02
C PHE A 16 12.33 -14.70 -2.57
N VAL A 17 12.43 -14.64 -3.90
CA VAL A 17 13.58 -14.08 -4.60
C VAL A 17 13.14 -12.79 -5.27
N ILE A 18 13.56 -11.67 -4.68
CA ILE A 18 13.26 -10.33 -5.18
C ILE A 18 14.31 -9.94 -6.23
N LEU A 19 13.84 -9.52 -7.40
CA LEU A 19 14.66 -9.19 -8.55
C LEU A 19 14.56 -7.69 -8.87
N SER A 20 15.67 -7.00 -8.66
CA SER A 20 15.81 -5.55 -8.82
C SER A 20 15.94 -5.12 -10.27
N GLY A 21 15.32 -4.00 -10.64
CA GLY A 21 15.50 -3.36 -11.94
C GLY A 21 16.87 -2.71 -12.15
N LEU A 22 17.10 -2.23 -13.37
CA LEU A 22 18.22 -1.33 -13.69
C LEU A 22 17.85 0.12 -13.36
N SER A 23 18.84 1.03 -13.46
CA SER A 23 18.65 2.48 -13.31
C SER A 23 18.03 2.86 -11.96
N PHE A 24 18.72 2.53 -10.87
CA PHE A 24 18.22 2.72 -9.50
C PHE A 24 16.88 2.01 -9.29
N ASN A 25 16.78 0.76 -9.78
CA ASN A 25 15.59 -0.08 -9.68
C ASN A 25 14.33 0.53 -10.30
N THR A 26 14.43 1.32 -11.37
CA THR A 26 13.24 1.90 -12.04
C THR A 26 12.88 1.18 -13.34
N ASN A 27 13.73 0.25 -13.82
CA ASN A 27 13.58 -0.31 -15.16
C ASN A 27 13.82 -1.84 -15.24
N LEU A 28 12.74 -2.58 -15.49
CA LEU A 28 12.72 -4.03 -15.73
C LEU A 28 12.40 -4.38 -17.20
N SER A 29 12.29 -3.39 -18.10
CA SER A 29 11.88 -3.60 -19.50
C SER A 29 12.82 -4.52 -20.29
N PHE A 30 14.07 -4.69 -19.85
CA PHE A 30 15.00 -5.63 -20.46
C PHE A 30 14.50 -7.08 -20.41
N LEU A 31 13.60 -7.42 -19.46
CA LEU A 31 12.99 -8.74 -19.35
C LEU A 31 11.99 -9.06 -20.48
N LEU A 32 11.48 -8.05 -21.19
CA LEU A 32 10.63 -8.26 -22.38
C LEU A 32 11.38 -8.99 -23.49
N ASN A 33 12.67 -8.66 -23.67
CA ASN A 33 13.51 -9.22 -24.73
C ASN A 33 14.45 -10.31 -24.20
N ARG A 34 14.68 -10.37 -22.89
CA ARG A 34 15.59 -11.30 -22.23
C ARG A 34 14.92 -11.88 -20.98
N PRO A 35 13.91 -12.74 -21.15
CA PRO A 35 13.26 -13.40 -20.03
C PRO A 35 14.29 -14.25 -19.28
N MET A 36 14.15 -14.32 -17.96
CA MET A 36 15.04 -15.13 -17.14
C MET A 36 14.70 -16.61 -17.25
N ASN A 37 15.72 -17.45 -17.43
CA ASN A 37 15.57 -18.89 -17.42
C ASN A 37 15.96 -19.41 -16.03
N LEU A 38 14.98 -19.60 -15.15
CA LEU A 38 15.18 -20.06 -13.79
C LEU A 38 14.54 -21.43 -13.58
N THR A 39 15.15 -22.22 -12.70
CA THR A 39 14.64 -23.53 -12.26
C THR A 39 13.34 -23.42 -11.45
N PHE A 40 12.99 -22.22 -10.99
CA PHE A 40 11.81 -21.92 -10.19
C PHE A 40 11.10 -20.64 -10.68
N LYS A 41 9.78 -20.58 -10.51
CA LYS A 41 8.98 -19.38 -10.86
C LYS A 41 7.99 -18.94 -9.77
N GLY A 42 7.47 -19.86 -8.97
CA GLY A 42 6.41 -19.60 -7.99
C GLY A 42 6.77 -18.70 -6.81
N LYS A 43 8.02 -18.25 -6.69
CA LYS A 43 8.50 -17.39 -5.60
C LYS A 43 9.30 -16.18 -6.07
N LEU A 44 9.16 -15.84 -7.36
CA LEU A 44 9.78 -14.65 -7.94
C LEU A 44 8.94 -13.42 -7.63
N VAL A 45 9.61 -12.37 -7.19
CA VAL A 45 9.03 -11.05 -6.97
C VAL A 45 9.90 -10.06 -7.72
N PHE A 46 9.30 -9.09 -8.41
CA PHE A 46 10.04 -8.05 -9.10
C PHE A 46 9.84 -6.72 -8.41
N GLU A 47 10.91 -5.97 -8.24
CA GLU A 47 10.85 -4.72 -7.49
C GLU A 47 11.14 -3.48 -8.31
N VAL A 48 10.48 -2.38 -7.93
CA VAL A 48 10.77 -1.04 -8.44
C VAL A 48 10.81 0.02 -7.35
N HIS A 49 11.66 1.02 -7.57
CA HIS A 49 11.68 2.24 -6.76
C HIS A 49 10.81 3.32 -7.43
N SER A 50 10.18 4.17 -6.62
CA SER A 50 9.32 5.25 -7.09
C SER A 50 9.47 6.49 -6.22
N TYR A 51 9.88 7.61 -6.82
CA TYR A 51 10.06 8.88 -6.14
C TYR A 51 9.69 10.05 -7.04
N GLY A 52 9.03 11.07 -6.47
CA GLY A 52 8.66 12.27 -7.23
C GLY A 52 9.86 13.04 -7.80
N PHE A 53 11.04 12.95 -7.17
CA PHE A 53 12.25 13.60 -7.69
C PHE A 53 12.86 12.90 -8.90
N PHE A 54 12.48 11.65 -9.20
CA PHE A 54 12.88 11.00 -10.46
C PHE A 54 12.27 11.72 -11.68
N ASP A 55 11.17 12.44 -11.48
CA ASP A 55 10.47 13.20 -12.52
C ASP A 55 10.94 14.67 -12.59
N GLY A 56 12.04 15.02 -11.90
CA GLY A 56 12.56 16.38 -11.82
C GLY A 56 11.57 17.33 -11.16
N SER A 57 11.29 18.48 -11.80
CA SER A 57 10.34 19.50 -11.31
C SER A 57 8.99 19.46 -12.02
N THR A 58 8.70 18.40 -12.78
CA THR A 58 7.48 18.29 -13.60
C THR A 58 6.22 18.26 -12.73
N TRP A 59 6.27 17.69 -11.53
CA TRP A 59 5.11 17.75 -10.62
C TRP A 59 4.76 19.17 -10.22
N ILE A 60 5.73 20.09 -10.13
CA ILE A 60 5.49 21.51 -9.81
C ILE A 60 5.04 22.28 -11.05
N THR A 61 5.80 22.15 -12.14
CA THR A 61 5.67 22.97 -13.35
C THR A 61 4.59 22.50 -14.31
N GLY A 62 4.29 21.21 -14.28
CA GLY A 62 3.30 20.57 -15.14
C GLY A 62 1.93 20.44 -14.48
N ASN A 63 0.96 20.02 -15.29
CA ASN A 63 -0.37 19.64 -14.81
C ASN A 63 -0.29 18.29 -14.07
N PRO A 64 -0.67 18.20 -12.79
CA PRO A 64 -0.53 16.96 -12.00
C PRO A 64 -1.27 15.74 -12.57
N ASN A 65 -2.39 15.92 -13.27
CA ASN A 65 -3.11 14.83 -13.91
C ASN A 65 -2.32 14.27 -15.12
N GLN A 66 -1.76 15.13 -15.96
CA GLN A 66 -0.93 14.73 -17.10
C GLN A 66 0.35 14.06 -16.62
N VAL A 67 1.03 14.66 -15.63
CA VAL A 67 2.25 14.11 -15.03
C VAL A 67 1.97 12.74 -14.41
N CYS A 68 0.89 12.60 -13.63
CA CYS A 68 0.50 11.30 -13.08
C CYS A 68 0.21 10.27 -14.16
N GLY A 69 -0.50 10.64 -15.24
CA GLY A 69 -0.71 9.75 -16.39
C GLY A 69 0.61 9.27 -17.00
N GLN A 70 1.56 10.19 -17.23
CA GLN A 70 2.89 9.87 -17.77
C GLN A 70 3.69 8.96 -16.84
N VAL A 71 3.71 9.25 -15.54
CA VAL A 71 4.44 8.45 -14.54
C VAL A 71 3.87 7.04 -14.45
N VAL A 72 2.55 6.90 -14.42
CA VAL A 72 1.87 5.60 -14.42
C VAL A 72 2.18 4.82 -15.71
N ASP A 73 2.08 5.46 -16.87
CA ASP A 73 2.41 4.82 -18.14
C ASP A 73 3.86 4.35 -18.18
N GLN A 74 4.80 5.16 -17.67
CA GLN A 74 6.20 4.76 -17.58
C GLN A 74 6.41 3.59 -16.62
N MET A 75 5.79 3.60 -15.45
CA MET A 75 5.85 2.50 -14.48
C MET A 75 5.34 1.20 -15.09
N MET A 76 4.20 1.25 -15.79
CA MET A 76 3.63 0.07 -16.44
C MET A 76 4.50 -0.47 -17.58
N ARG A 77 5.06 0.42 -18.43
CA ARG A 77 5.97 0.01 -19.52
C ARG A 77 7.29 -0.56 -19.00
N LYS A 78 7.82 -0.01 -17.90
CA LYS A 78 9.14 -0.38 -17.38
C LYS A 78 9.09 -1.60 -16.46
N GLY A 79 7.97 -1.92 -15.82
CA GLY A 79 7.89 -3.08 -14.93
C GLY A 79 6.48 -3.64 -14.76
N GLY A 80 5.44 -2.81 -14.83
CA GLY A 80 4.06 -3.26 -14.57
C GLY A 80 3.55 -4.34 -15.52
N PHE A 81 4.14 -4.55 -16.71
CA PHE A 81 3.82 -5.70 -17.57
C PHE A 81 4.03 -7.07 -16.89
N LEU A 82 4.82 -7.12 -15.80
CA LEU A 82 5.03 -8.34 -15.01
C LEU A 82 3.79 -8.71 -14.18
N LEU A 83 2.97 -7.72 -13.79
CA LEU A 83 1.66 -7.97 -13.16
C LEU A 83 0.73 -8.72 -14.12
N ASP A 84 0.70 -8.30 -15.40
CA ASP A 84 -0.11 -8.96 -16.44
C ASP A 84 0.37 -10.40 -16.72
N GLN A 85 1.63 -10.69 -16.43
CA GLN A 85 2.22 -12.04 -16.50
C GLN A 85 1.97 -12.87 -15.23
N GLY A 86 1.30 -12.31 -14.22
CA GLY A 86 0.96 -13.00 -12.97
C GLY A 86 2.07 -13.00 -11.93
N TYR A 87 3.13 -12.19 -12.10
CA TYR A 87 4.19 -12.04 -11.10
C TYR A 87 3.83 -10.97 -10.06
N PRO A 88 4.14 -11.19 -8.77
CA PRO A 88 4.12 -10.14 -7.77
C PRO A 88 5.06 -8.99 -8.15
N PHE A 89 4.55 -7.76 -8.02
CA PHE A 89 5.28 -6.53 -8.32
C PHE A 89 5.32 -5.65 -7.07
N LEU A 90 6.51 -5.49 -6.51
CA LEU A 90 6.77 -4.81 -5.25
C LEU A 90 7.32 -3.41 -5.52
N MET A 91 6.64 -2.37 -5.02
CA MET A 91 7.22 -1.03 -4.93
C MET A 91 8.14 -0.98 -3.71
N SER A 92 9.34 -1.55 -3.83
CA SER A 92 10.23 -1.82 -2.69
C SER A 92 10.89 -0.58 -2.09
N GLU A 93 10.76 0.55 -2.76
CA GLU A 93 11.18 1.82 -2.20
C GLU A 93 10.34 2.96 -2.77
N PHE A 94 9.64 3.66 -1.90
CA PHE A 94 9.09 4.97 -2.22
C PHE A 94 9.10 5.85 -0.98
N GLY A 95 8.97 7.16 -1.17
CA GLY A 95 8.90 8.09 -0.07
C GLY A 95 8.70 9.52 -0.54
N VAL A 96 8.48 10.40 0.43
CA VAL A 96 8.32 11.83 0.24
C VAL A 96 8.96 12.57 1.41
N ASP A 97 9.27 13.85 1.23
CA ASP A 97 9.60 14.72 2.35
C ASP A 97 8.43 14.87 3.33
N LEU A 98 8.54 14.20 4.47
CA LEU A 98 7.49 14.13 5.48
C LEU A 98 7.38 15.40 6.32
N ARG A 99 8.14 16.47 6.03
CA ARG A 99 7.83 17.81 6.56
C ARG A 99 6.53 18.37 5.96
N GLY A 100 6.09 17.84 4.80
CA GLY A 100 4.86 18.26 4.12
C GLY A 100 4.99 19.61 3.40
N THR A 101 6.18 20.19 3.32
CA THR A 101 6.44 21.48 2.66
C THR A 101 6.98 21.33 1.23
N ASN A 102 7.31 20.12 0.80
CA ASN A 102 7.82 19.86 -0.55
C ASN A 102 6.65 19.67 -1.52
N GLU A 103 6.40 20.67 -2.35
CA GLU A 103 5.29 20.69 -3.31
C GLU A 103 5.38 19.56 -4.35
N ASN A 104 6.59 19.24 -4.83
CA ASN A 104 6.80 18.17 -5.81
C ASN A 104 6.36 16.82 -5.24
N ASP A 105 6.86 16.51 -4.05
CA ASP A 105 6.57 15.26 -3.35
C ASP A 105 5.11 15.15 -2.92
N ASN A 106 4.51 16.25 -2.45
CA ASN A 106 3.10 16.29 -2.05
C ASN A 106 2.16 15.97 -3.22
N ARG A 107 2.46 16.49 -4.42
CA ARG A 107 1.68 16.21 -5.65
C ARG A 107 1.91 14.79 -6.14
N TYR A 108 3.16 14.32 -6.13
CA TYR A 108 3.52 12.94 -6.44
C TYR A 108 2.80 11.92 -5.53
N LEU A 109 2.73 12.18 -4.22
CA LEU A 109 2.14 11.27 -3.25
C LEU A 109 0.67 10.94 -3.56
N ASN A 110 -0.10 11.95 -3.99
CA ASN A 110 -1.50 11.75 -4.38
C ASN A 110 -1.61 10.74 -5.53
N CYS A 111 -0.72 10.83 -6.52
CA CYS A 111 -0.70 9.91 -7.65
C CYS A 111 -0.31 8.50 -7.18
N ILE A 112 0.84 8.36 -6.50
CA ILE A 112 1.36 7.02 -6.19
C ILE A 112 0.47 6.24 -5.21
N LEU A 113 -0.19 6.91 -4.26
CA LEU A 113 -1.17 6.25 -3.38
C LEU A 113 -2.39 5.78 -4.18
N GLY A 114 -2.85 6.56 -5.16
CA GLY A 114 -3.91 6.13 -6.08
C GLY A 114 -3.50 4.93 -6.93
N VAL A 115 -2.24 4.85 -7.35
CA VAL A 115 -1.67 3.71 -8.10
C VAL A 115 -1.55 2.48 -7.22
N ALA A 116 -0.98 2.61 -6.02
CA ALA A 116 -0.87 1.53 -5.05
C ALA A 116 -2.25 0.94 -4.72
N ALA A 117 -3.24 1.81 -4.52
CA ALA A 117 -4.63 1.40 -4.33
C ALA A 117 -5.24 0.68 -5.55
N LYS A 118 -5.00 1.18 -6.77
CA LYS A 118 -5.54 0.62 -8.02
C LYS A 118 -4.98 -0.78 -8.34
N LEU A 119 -3.67 -0.89 -8.23
CA LEU A 119 -2.94 -2.09 -8.62
C LEU A 119 -2.78 -3.08 -7.47
N ASP A 120 -3.20 -2.69 -6.26
CA ASP A 120 -2.98 -3.43 -5.04
C ASP A 120 -1.51 -3.77 -4.77
N LEU A 121 -0.61 -2.82 -5.06
CA LEU A 121 0.82 -3.09 -4.95
C LEU A 121 1.22 -3.32 -3.50
N ASP A 122 2.05 -4.34 -3.30
CA ASP A 122 2.89 -4.40 -2.12
C ASP A 122 3.95 -3.29 -2.21
N TRP A 123 4.29 -2.72 -1.06
CA TRP A 123 5.16 -1.55 -1.03
C TRP A 123 6.01 -1.51 0.23
N ALA A 124 7.16 -0.84 0.13
CA ALA A 124 7.99 -0.51 1.27
C ALA A 124 8.33 0.98 1.29
N LEU A 125 8.01 1.63 2.41
CA LEU A 125 8.24 3.06 2.60
C LEU A 125 9.66 3.30 3.12
N TRP A 126 10.40 4.14 2.41
CA TRP A 126 11.63 4.73 2.88
C TRP A 126 11.31 6.02 3.65
N THR A 127 11.56 6.09 4.96
CA THR A 127 12.07 5.06 5.89
C THR A 127 11.46 5.29 7.26
N LEU A 128 11.57 4.34 8.20
CA LEU A 128 11.18 4.62 9.58
C LEU A 128 12.06 5.68 10.25
N ALA A 129 13.32 5.82 9.84
CA ALA A 129 14.33 6.56 10.60
C ALA A 129 14.00 8.04 10.88
N GLY A 130 14.21 8.52 12.11
CA GLY A 130 14.03 9.94 12.45
C GLY A 130 15.25 10.84 12.20
N ARG A 131 16.43 10.22 12.19
CA ARG A 131 17.73 10.85 11.90
C ARG A 131 18.68 9.81 11.31
N VAL A 132 19.54 10.22 10.40
CA VAL A 132 20.76 9.49 10.03
C VAL A 132 21.93 10.22 10.70
N ILE A 133 23.09 9.58 10.88
CA ILE A 133 24.22 10.10 11.68
C ILE A 133 24.43 11.62 11.46
N GLY A 134 24.14 12.41 12.50
CA GLY A 134 24.33 13.87 12.52
C GLY A 134 23.34 14.71 11.69
N SER A 135 22.36 14.11 11.00
CA SER A 135 21.42 14.81 10.11
C SER A 135 19.98 14.35 10.28
N LYS A 136 19.02 15.26 10.15
CA LYS A 136 17.58 14.92 10.15
C LYS A 136 17.26 14.16 8.87
N GLU A 137 16.59 13.02 9.01
CA GLU A 137 16.05 12.26 7.88
C GLU A 137 14.64 12.79 7.60
N PHE A 138 14.48 13.55 6.52
CA PHE A 138 13.20 14.20 6.20
C PHE A 138 12.21 13.25 5.53
N PHE A 139 12.67 12.15 4.93
CA PHE A 139 11.82 11.07 4.42
C PHE A 139 11.41 10.08 5.52
N GLY A 140 11.86 10.34 6.75
CA GLY A 140 11.66 9.54 7.94
C GLY A 140 10.27 9.66 8.56
N VAL A 141 9.62 8.51 8.83
CA VAL A 141 8.34 8.43 9.54
C VAL A 141 8.45 9.02 10.93
N TYR A 142 9.52 8.70 11.66
CA TYR A 142 9.76 9.33 12.95
C TYR A 142 10.28 10.76 12.80
N ASN A 143 9.94 11.61 13.76
CA ASN A 143 10.59 12.91 13.93
C ASN A 143 12.04 12.72 14.44
N TRP A 144 12.77 13.83 14.63
CA TRP A 144 14.21 13.77 14.98
C TRP A 144 14.51 13.08 16.32
N ASN A 145 13.55 13.04 17.25
CA ASN A 145 13.71 12.45 18.58
C ASN A 145 13.28 10.98 18.64
N TRP A 146 12.81 10.40 17.52
CA TRP A 146 12.35 9.01 17.40
C TRP A 146 11.13 8.65 18.26
N CYS A 147 10.45 9.62 18.86
CA CYS A 147 9.32 9.35 19.74
C CYS A 147 7.96 9.53 19.06
N GLU A 148 7.89 10.41 18.06
CA GLU A 148 6.60 10.77 17.43
C GLU A 148 6.68 10.66 15.91
N ALA A 149 5.50 10.54 15.29
CA ALA A 149 5.37 10.65 13.85
C ALA A 149 5.79 12.06 13.43
N ARG A 150 6.60 12.17 12.38
CA ARG A 150 6.89 13.46 11.75
C ARG A 150 5.64 14.08 11.13
N ASN A 151 4.75 13.24 10.61
CA ASN A 151 3.52 13.67 9.94
C ASN A 151 2.41 12.63 10.15
N SER A 152 1.50 12.90 11.07
CA SER A 152 0.35 12.04 11.36
C SER A 152 -0.62 11.94 10.19
N SER A 153 -0.86 13.05 9.48
CA SER A 153 -1.74 13.06 8.30
C SER A 153 -1.21 12.14 7.20
N PHE A 154 0.11 12.07 7.01
CA PHE A 154 0.71 11.08 6.10
C PHE A 154 0.42 9.64 6.54
N LEU A 155 0.52 9.34 7.84
CA LEU A 155 0.22 7.99 8.37
C LEU A 155 -1.25 7.62 8.19
N GLU A 156 -2.16 8.55 8.42
CA GLU A 156 -3.59 8.36 8.12
C GLU A 156 -3.78 8.05 6.63
N ARG A 157 -3.11 8.79 5.75
CA ARG A 157 -3.24 8.62 4.31
C ARG A 157 -2.74 7.26 3.80
N ILE A 158 -1.57 6.83 4.27
CA ILE A 158 -0.96 5.57 3.84
C ILE A 158 -1.66 4.35 4.48
N SER A 159 -2.30 4.52 5.65
CA SER A 159 -3.02 3.43 6.33
C SER A 159 -4.10 2.80 5.44
N ALA A 160 -4.75 3.60 4.61
CA ALA A 160 -5.79 3.13 3.70
C ALA A 160 -5.29 2.16 2.63
N VAL A 161 -4.00 2.15 2.31
CA VAL A 161 -3.39 1.22 1.35
C VAL A 161 -2.53 0.14 2.02
N GLN A 162 -2.61 0.02 3.36
CA GLN A 162 -1.95 -1.07 4.09
C GLN A 162 -2.71 -2.39 3.92
N SER A 163 -4.03 -2.36 4.06
CA SER A 163 -4.86 -3.56 3.88
C SER A 163 -4.78 -4.07 2.43
N PRO A 164 -4.71 -5.39 2.21
CA PRO A 164 -4.78 -5.98 0.87
C PRO A 164 -6.05 -5.54 0.16
N PHE A 165 -5.94 -5.29 -1.14
CA PHE A 165 -7.09 -5.13 -2.01
C PHE A 165 -7.44 -6.42 -2.75
N GLN A 166 -6.52 -7.35 -2.94
CA GLN A 166 -6.66 -8.56 -3.72
C GLN A 166 -5.90 -9.70 -3.01
N GLY A 167 -6.21 -10.96 -3.36
CA GLY A 167 -5.49 -12.13 -2.82
C GLY A 167 -6.33 -13.12 -2.01
N PRO A 168 -5.70 -14.17 -1.44
CA PRO A 168 -6.34 -15.21 -0.64
C PRO A 168 -7.00 -14.61 0.61
N ILE A 169 -8.30 -14.79 0.67
CA ILE A 169 -9.18 -14.26 1.72
C ILE A 169 -9.07 -15.16 2.94
N GLN A 170 -8.75 -14.61 4.12
CA GLN A 170 -8.94 -15.35 5.38
C GLN A 170 -10.44 -15.64 5.55
N SER A 171 -10.80 -16.88 5.88
CA SER A 171 -12.20 -17.30 6.05
C SER A 171 -12.99 -16.31 6.92
N GLY A 172 -14.04 -15.72 6.36
CA GLY A 172 -14.89 -14.73 7.03
C GLY A 172 -14.69 -13.28 6.56
N THR A 173 -13.61 -12.98 5.84
CA THR A 173 -13.37 -11.63 5.29
C THR A 173 -14.03 -11.48 3.90
N LYS A 174 -14.62 -10.32 3.61
CA LYS A 174 -15.26 -10.05 2.30
C LYS A 174 -14.52 -8.94 1.57
N LEU A 175 -13.72 -9.36 0.59
CA LEU A 175 -13.12 -8.49 -0.42
C LEU A 175 -14.22 -7.70 -1.17
N HIS A 176 -14.20 -6.37 -1.07
CA HIS A 176 -15.21 -5.53 -1.72
C HIS A 176 -14.70 -4.18 -2.21
N ARG A 177 -15.21 -3.68 -3.35
CA ARG A 177 -14.66 -2.46 -3.93
C ARG A 177 -14.99 -1.19 -3.16
N GLY A 178 -14.03 -0.30 -3.00
CA GLY A 178 -14.24 1.04 -2.45
C GLY A 178 -14.06 2.14 -3.50
N ILE A 179 -14.49 3.36 -3.18
CA ILE A 179 -14.15 4.58 -3.94
C ILE A 179 -13.17 5.36 -3.06
N PHE A 180 -11.92 5.49 -3.50
CA PHE A 180 -10.82 6.04 -2.69
C PHE A 180 -10.50 7.47 -3.09
N HIS A 181 -10.13 8.26 -2.08
CA HIS A 181 -9.70 9.64 -2.22
C HIS A 181 -8.21 9.75 -1.83
N PRO A 182 -7.28 9.72 -2.81
CA PRO A 182 -5.84 9.65 -2.53
C PRO A 182 -5.27 10.84 -1.74
N LEU A 183 -5.91 12.00 -1.81
CA LEU A 183 -5.50 13.17 -1.04
C LEU A 183 -5.70 12.96 0.46
N THR A 184 -6.81 12.37 0.87
CA THR A 184 -7.16 12.19 2.30
C THR A 184 -6.87 10.79 2.80
N GLY A 185 -6.64 9.82 1.90
CA GLY A 185 -6.55 8.41 2.24
C GLY A 185 -7.83 7.87 2.86
N GLN A 186 -8.97 8.36 2.39
CA GLN A 186 -10.29 7.96 2.89
C GLN A 186 -11.14 7.44 1.74
N CYS A 187 -12.21 6.74 2.08
CA CYS A 187 -13.10 6.14 1.12
C CYS A 187 -14.53 6.63 1.28
N VAL A 188 -15.31 6.53 0.21
CA VAL A 188 -16.74 6.85 0.24
C VAL A 188 -17.47 5.89 1.19
N GLN A 189 -18.26 6.48 2.09
CA GLN A 189 -19.05 5.81 3.09
C GLN A 189 -20.48 6.33 3.10
N ARG A 190 -21.39 5.46 3.53
CA ARG A 190 -22.78 5.79 3.81
C ARG A 190 -23.06 5.55 5.28
N LYS A 191 -23.37 6.62 6.03
CA LYS A 191 -23.73 6.51 7.45
C LYS A 191 -25.19 6.07 7.64
N SER A 192 -26.10 6.58 6.80
CA SER A 192 -27.52 6.22 6.81
C SER A 192 -28.11 6.34 5.41
N LEU A 193 -29.33 5.83 5.21
CA LEU A 193 -30.05 5.93 3.93
C LEU A 193 -30.40 7.36 3.52
N PHE A 194 -30.55 8.27 4.50
CA PHE A 194 -31.05 9.62 4.28
C PHE A 194 -29.95 10.69 4.33
N GLU A 195 -28.77 10.34 4.84
CA GLU A 195 -27.62 11.24 4.88
C GLU A 195 -26.85 11.24 3.55
N PRO A 196 -26.26 12.38 3.17
CA PRO A 196 -25.31 12.42 2.07
C PRO A 196 -24.14 11.46 2.27
N LEU A 197 -23.62 10.93 1.16
CA LEU A 197 -22.36 10.19 1.18
C LEU A 197 -21.22 11.09 1.67
N LYS A 198 -20.30 10.53 2.45
CA LYS A 198 -19.12 11.23 2.97
C LYS A 198 -17.87 10.40 2.76
N ILE A 199 -16.70 11.01 2.86
CA ILE A 199 -15.44 10.27 3.03
C ILE A 199 -15.20 9.91 4.50
N GLY A 200 -14.60 8.75 4.75
CA GLY A 200 -14.17 8.30 6.07
C GLY A 200 -13.22 7.09 6.00
N PRO A 201 -12.91 6.43 7.14
CA PRO A 201 -12.05 5.25 7.19
C PRO A 201 -12.43 4.18 6.16
N CYS A 202 -11.47 3.69 5.40
CA CYS A 202 -11.83 2.78 4.32
C CYS A 202 -12.36 1.41 4.79
N THR A 203 -12.13 1.04 6.05
CA THR A 203 -12.71 -0.14 6.70
C THR A 203 -14.24 -0.12 6.74
N ASP A 204 -14.86 1.07 6.76
CA ASP A 204 -16.32 1.19 6.82
C ASP A 204 -16.93 1.55 5.46
N SER A 205 -16.13 1.45 4.39
CA SER A 205 -16.64 1.64 3.03
C SER A 205 -17.60 0.51 2.66
N GLU A 206 -18.66 0.85 1.93
CA GLU A 206 -19.54 -0.19 1.37
C GLU A 206 -18.89 -0.86 0.17
N ALA A 207 -19.38 -2.06 -0.15
CA ALA A 207 -19.01 -2.75 -1.37
C ALA A 207 -19.58 -2.03 -2.59
N TRP A 208 -18.73 -1.46 -3.44
CA TRP A 208 -19.11 -0.84 -4.71
C TRP A 208 -18.91 -1.79 -5.89
N THR A 209 -19.63 -1.54 -6.98
CA THR A 209 -19.46 -2.20 -8.27
C THR A 209 -19.47 -1.13 -9.36
N TYR A 210 -18.46 -1.17 -10.23
CA TYR A 210 -18.42 -0.36 -11.45
C TYR A 210 -18.66 -1.26 -12.65
N ASN A 211 -19.76 -1.01 -13.37
CA ASN A 211 -20.03 -1.67 -14.64
C ASN A 211 -19.40 -0.83 -15.76
N THR A 212 -18.37 -1.36 -16.41
CA THR A 212 -17.63 -0.65 -17.46
C THR A 212 -18.43 -0.46 -18.75
N GLN A 213 -19.36 -1.36 -19.06
CA GLN A 213 -20.18 -1.29 -20.28
C GLN A 213 -21.31 -0.26 -20.11
N GLN A 214 -22.01 -0.32 -18.99
CA GLN A 214 -23.10 0.60 -18.67
C GLN A 214 -22.60 1.94 -18.11
N LYS A 215 -21.34 1.97 -17.66
CA LYS A 215 -20.69 3.10 -17.00
C LYS A 215 -21.44 3.52 -15.73
N THR A 216 -21.87 2.54 -14.92
CA THR A 216 -22.70 2.79 -13.73
C THR A 216 -21.96 2.37 -12.47
N LEU A 217 -22.21 3.09 -11.38
CA LEU A 217 -21.72 2.77 -10.04
C LEU A 217 -22.89 2.41 -9.13
N ASN A 218 -22.80 1.27 -8.46
CA ASN A 218 -23.80 0.85 -7.48
C ASN A 218 -23.17 0.17 -6.28
N ILE A 219 -23.91 0.15 -5.18
CA ILE A 219 -23.55 -0.68 -4.03
C ILE A 219 -23.85 -2.14 -4.37
N LYS A 220 -22.83 -2.99 -4.29
CA LYS A 220 -22.85 -4.42 -4.59
C LYS A 220 -23.95 -5.12 -3.80
N GLY A 221 -24.78 -5.88 -4.50
CA GLY A 221 -25.91 -6.60 -3.90
C GLY A 221 -27.14 -5.73 -3.63
N THR A 222 -27.16 -4.48 -4.11
CA THR A 222 -28.31 -3.58 -3.98
C THR A 222 -28.69 -2.95 -5.32
N TYR A 223 -29.85 -2.30 -5.35
CA TYR A 223 -30.34 -1.49 -6.47
C TYR A 223 -30.04 0.02 -6.29
N PHE A 224 -29.13 0.38 -5.38
CA PHE A 224 -28.74 1.76 -5.15
C PHE A 224 -27.57 2.16 -6.04
N TYR A 225 -27.85 3.05 -6.98
CA TYR A 225 -26.89 3.60 -7.94
C TYR A 225 -26.48 5.02 -7.56
N LEU A 226 -25.22 5.34 -7.84
CA LEU A 226 -24.71 6.70 -7.73
C LEU A 226 -25.31 7.57 -8.84
N GLN A 227 -25.98 8.65 -8.43
CA GLN A 227 -26.61 9.60 -9.33
C GLN A 227 -26.06 11.00 -9.09
N ALA A 228 -25.71 11.68 -10.19
CA ALA A 228 -25.38 13.09 -10.18
C ALA A 228 -26.65 13.93 -10.03
N ASN A 229 -26.60 14.92 -9.13
CA ASN A 229 -27.78 15.71 -8.73
C ASN A 229 -27.60 17.22 -8.99
N GLY A 230 -26.70 17.59 -9.92
CA GLY A 230 -26.42 18.97 -10.31
C GLY A 230 -25.06 19.49 -9.85
N LEU A 231 -24.60 20.59 -10.45
CA LEU A 231 -23.32 21.20 -10.10
C LEU A 231 -23.31 21.71 -8.65
N ASN A 232 -22.22 21.41 -7.93
CA ASN A 232 -22.02 21.71 -6.51
C ASN A 232 -23.10 21.14 -5.58
N LYS A 233 -23.72 20.03 -5.97
CA LYS A 233 -24.70 19.32 -5.14
C LYS A 233 -24.15 17.98 -4.65
N PRO A 234 -24.62 17.50 -3.48
CA PRO A 234 -24.34 16.14 -3.04
C PRO A 234 -24.86 15.11 -4.05
N VAL A 235 -24.09 14.05 -4.25
CA VAL A 235 -24.55 12.87 -5.01
C VAL A 235 -25.65 12.15 -4.25
N LYS A 236 -26.50 11.43 -4.98
CA LYS A 236 -27.58 10.63 -4.41
C LYS A 236 -27.37 9.14 -4.68
N LEU A 237 -27.94 8.31 -3.83
CA LEU A 237 -28.09 6.87 -4.03
C LEU A 237 -29.56 6.54 -4.27
N VAL A 238 -29.90 6.21 -5.50
CA VAL A 238 -31.30 5.98 -5.92
C VAL A 238 -31.40 4.80 -6.88
N GLY A 239 -32.63 4.39 -7.23
CA GLY A 239 -32.88 3.27 -8.16
C GLY A 239 -32.55 3.58 -9.62
N SER A 240 -32.31 4.84 -9.97
CA SER A 240 -31.86 5.28 -11.30
C SER A 240 -30.40 5.74 -11.25
N THR A 241 -29.71 5.76 -12.39
CA THR A 241 -28.25 5.93 -12.43
C THR A 241 -27.82 7.02 -13.40
N SER A 242 -26.65 7.61 -13.13
CA SER A 242 -25.91 8.45 -14.08
C SER A 242 -24.79 7.64 -14.72
N LYS A 243 -24.35 8.06 -15.91
CA LYS A 243 -23.15 7.48 -16.54
C LYS A 243 -21.91 8.14 -15.94
N TRP A 244 -21.00 7.34 -15.43
CA TRP A 244 -19.76 7.73 -14.78
C TRP A 244 -18.56 7.20 -15.56
N GLU A 245 -17.69 8.11 -16.01
CA GLU A 245 -16.57 7.81 -16.89
C GLU A 245 -15.26 8.37 -16.34
N PRO A 246 -14.17 7.59 -16.33
CA PRO A 246 -12.85 8.12 -16.06
C PRO A 246 -12.33 8.89 -17.27
N ILE A 247 -12.25 10.23 -17.16
CA ILE A 247 -12.00 11.10 -18.32
C ILE A 247 -10.60 11.71 -18.38
N SER A 248 -9.77 11.53 -17.34
CA SER A 248 -8.44 12.15 -17.27
C SER A 248 -7.30 11.23 -17.71
N ASP A 249 -6.11 11.79 -17.93
CA ASP A 249 -4.90 11.04 -18.26
C ASP A 249 -4.51 10.04 -17.16
N SER A 250 -4.53 10.48 -15.90
CA SER A 250 -4.35 9.61 -14.74
C SER A 250 -5.47 8.59 -14.52
N LYS A 251 -6.59 8.75 -15.24
CA LYS A 251 -7.87 8.04 -15.02
C LYS A 251 -8.49 8.31 -13.64
N MET A 252 -8.01 9.30 -12.89
CA MET A 252 -8.46 9.60 -11.53
C MET A 252 -9.71 10.49 -11.44
N HIS A 253 -10.16 11.08 -12.55
CA HIS A 253 -11.37 11.91 -12.57
C HIS A 253 -12.55 11.12 -13.07
N LEU A 254 -13.47 10.78 -12.17
CA LEU A 254 -14.74 10.18 -12.53
C LEU A 254 -15.78 11.26 -12.84
N SER A 255 -16.29 11.28 -14.07
CA SER A 255 -17.19 12.30 -14.57
C SER A 255 -18.54 11.78 -15.03
N SER A 256 -19.58 12.61 -14.85
CA SER A 256 -20.91 12.41 -15.41
C SER A 256 -21.33 13.64 -16.21
N LYS A 257 -22.30 13.47 -17.12
CA LYS A 257 -22.97 14.59 -17.79
C LYS A 257 -24.31 14.88 -17.12
N LEU A 258 -24.63 16.15 -16.93
CA LEU A 258 -25.96 16.57 -16.49
C LEU A 258 -26.91 16.58 -17.68
N ALA A 259 -28.15 16.12 -17.45
CA ALA A 259 -29.16 15.99 -18.51
C ALA A 259 -29.63 17.34 -19.10
N ALA A 260 -29.45 18.44 -18.36
CA ALA A 260 -29.94 19.77 -18.73
C ALA A 260 -28.93 20.59 -19.56
N ASP A 261 -27.62 20.47 -19.27
CA ASP A 261 -26.63 21.45 -19.74
C ASP A 261 -25.50 20.84 -20.57
N GLY A 262 -25.39 19.50 -20.66
CA GLY A 262 -24.34 18.81 -21.42
C GLY A 262 -22.93 18.89 -20.81
N ASP A 263 -22.70 19.81 -19.87
CA ASP A 263 -21.41 20.02 -19.20
C ASP A 263 -20.99 18.80 -18.36
N ALA A 264 -19.69 18.49 -18.47
CA ALA A 264 -19.05 17.42 -17.71
C ALA A 264 -18.78 17.89 -16.27
N ILE A 265 -19.35 17.16 -15.32
CA ILE A 265 -19.10 17.34 -13.89
C ILE A 265 -18.29 16.15 -13.37
N CYS A 266 -17.48 16.37 -12.35
CA CYS A 266 -16.63 15.36 -11.73
C CYS A 266 -17.07 15.08 -10.30
N LEU A 267 -16.90 13.83 -9.88
CA LEU A 267 -17.06 13.40 -8.50
C LEU A 267 -15.91 13.99 -7.67
N GLY A 268 -16.25 14.69 -6.60
CA GLY A 268 -15.29 15.29 -5.69
C GLY A 268 -15.77 15.32 -4.26
N VAL A 269 -14.90 15.80 -3.38
CA VAL A 269 -15.21 15.98 -1.95
C VAL A 269 -15.32 17.47 -1.65
N ASP A 270 -16.38 17.85 -0.94
CA ASP A 270 -16.42 19.15 -0.29
C ASP A 270 -15.52 19.15 0.93
N SER A 271 -14.43 19.92 0.89
CA SER A 271 -13.40 19.93 1.93
C SER A 271 -13.91 20.47 3.28
N SER A 272 -15.03 21.19 3.31
CA SER A 272 -15.59 21.75 4.54
C SER A 272 -16.46 20.75 5.32
N SER A 273 -17.17 19.87 4.60
CA SER A 273 -18.16 18.95 5.19
C SER A 273 -17.82 17.47 5.02
N ASN A 274 -16.76 17.15 4.26
CA ASN A 274 -16.39 15.80 3.81
C ASN A 274 -17.48 15.09 3.01
N ILE A 275 -18.46 15.83 2.49
CA ILE A 275 -19.56 15.29 1.68
C ILE A 275 -19.09 15.04 0.25
N ILE A 276 -19.53 13.93 -0.33
CA ILE A 276 -19.32 13.63 -1.74
C ILE A 276 -20.27 14.50 -2.57
N ILE A 277 -19.69 15.31 -3.45
CA ILE A 277 -20.40 16.25 -4.32
C ILE A 277 -20.00 16.03 -5.77
N THR A 278 -20.78 16.62 -6.66
CA THR A 278 -20.37 16.83 -8.06
C THR A 278 -19.94 18.27 -8.27
N ASN A 279 -18.79 18.50 -8.89
CA ASN A 279 -18.22 19.82 -9.14
C ASN A 279 -17.73 19.93 -10.59
N THR A 280 -17.30 21.11 -11.03
CA THR A 280 -16.56 21.26 -12.28
C THR A 280 -15.31 20.39 -12.23
N CYS A 281 -15.02 19.73 -13.35
CA CYS A 281 -13.81 18.93 -13.46
C CYS A 281 -12.58 19.84 -13.50
N LYS A 282 -11.67 19.65 -12.56
CA LYS A 282 -10.43 20.44 -12.47
C LYS A 282 -9.29 19.67 -13.15
N CYS A 283 -8.34 20.41 -13.71
CA CYS A 283 -7.04 19.87 -14.14
C CYS A 283 -7.10 18.82 -15.27
N LEU A 284 -8.12 18.84 -16.13
CA LEU A 284 -8.26 17.91 -17.26
C LEU A 284 -7.38 18.26 -18.48
N ASN A 285 -7.33 19.52 -18.90
CA ASN A 285 -6.42 20.03 -19.94
C ASN A 285 -6.43 21.58 -19.98
N SER A 286 -5.28 22.20 -20.30
CA SER A 286 -5.11 23.62 -20.69
C SER A 286 -5.66 24.74 -19.78
N ASP A 287 -6.14 24.46 -18.57
CA ASP A 287 -6.24 25.50 -17.54
C ASP A 287 -4.83 25.82 -17.04
N ASN A 288 -4.13 26.66 -17.81
CA ASN A 288 -2.87 27.34 -17.47
C ASN A 288 -2.99 28.26 -16.23
N LYS A 289 -3.96 28.03 -15.35
CA LYS A 289 -4.03 28.72 -14.06
C LYS A 289 -3.20 27.91 -13.08
N PHE A 290 -1.95 28.38 -12.94
CA PHE A 290 -0.91 28.07 -11.96
C PHE A 290 -1.39 28.06 -10.49
N ASN A 291 -2.45 27.34 -10.15
CA ASN A 291 -2.92 27.14 -8.79
C ASN A 291 -3.05 25.64 -8.48
N SER A 292 -1.92 24.95 -8.64
CA SER A 292 -1.30 23.99 -7.70
C SER A 292 -2.21 23.31 -6.65
N VAL A 293 -2.85 24.08 -5.78
CA VAL A 293 -3.59 23.59 -4.60
C VAL A 293 -4.95 23.01 -4.97
N PHE A 294 -5.55 23.41 -6.08
CA PHE A 294 -6.94 23.07 -6.44
C PHE A 294 -7.12 21.78 -7.25
N CYS A 295 -6.05 21.11 -7.69
CA CYS A 295 -6.14 19.82 -8.41
C CYS A 295 -6.44 18.61 -7.52
N SER A 296 -6.52 18.79 -6.20
CA SER A 296 -6.45 17.69 -5.23
C SER A 296 -7.82 17.12 -4.80
N THR A 297 -8.95 17.62 -5.33
CA THR A 297 -10.31 17.25 -4.88
C THR A 297 -10.98 16.11 -5.65
N SER A 298 -10.26 15.44 -6.57
CA SER A 298 -10.87 14.46 -7.49
C SER A 298 -10.94 13.06 -6.89
N LEU A 299 -12.15 12.49 -6.84
CA LEU A 299 -12.39 11.13 -6.37
C LEU A 299 -12.12 10.11 -7.48
N PHE A 300 -11.33 9.10 -7.15
CA PHE A 300 -10.98 8.04 -8.07
C PHE A 300 -11.90 6.84 -7.90
N VAL A 301 -12.42 6.35 -9.03
CA VAL A 301 -12.96 5.00 -9.14
C VAL A 301 -11.98 4.21 -10.01
N PRO A 302 -11.24 3.26 -9.44
CA PRO A 302 -10.36 2.41 -10.21
C PRO A 302 -11.12 1.61 -11.26
N ASN A 303 -10.69 1.72 -12.52
CA ASN A 303 -11.10 0.79 -13.59
C ASN A 303 -10.69 -0.66 -13.30
N SER A 304 -9.81 -0.87 -12.30
CA SER A 304 -9.50 -2.16 -11.69
C SER A 304 -9.32 -1.92 -10.18
N ALA A 305 -10.26 -2.44 -9.39
CA ALA A 305 -10.18 -2.77 -7.96
C ALA A 305 -9.40 -1.85 -6.99
N LEU A 306 -10.08 -0.99 -6.23
CA LEU A 306 -9.89 -1.06 -4.77
C LEU A 306 -10.78 -2.21 -4.34
N VAL A 307 -10.35 -3.11 -3.49
CA VAL A 307 -11.20 -4.18 -2.94
C VAL A 307 -10.82 -4.40 -1.46
N PHE A 308 -11.36 -3.65 -0.49
CA PHE A 308 -10.93 -3.76 0.91
C PHE A 308 -11.16 -5.16 1.50
N VAL A 309 -10.14 -5.70 2.20
CA VAL A 309 -10.31 -6.82 3.14
C VAL A 309 -10.88 -6.29 4.45
N LEU A 310 -12.09 -6.73 4.80
CA LEU A 310 -12.65 -6.48 6.13
C LEU A 310 -12.24 -7.62 7.07
N ASN A 311 -11.29 -7.38 7.98
CA ASN A 311 -11.03 -8.29 9.11
C ASN A 311 -12.13 -8.12 10.15
N LEU A 312 -13.08 -9.07 10.22
CA LEU A 312 -13.97 -9.21 11.37
C LEU A 312 -13.20 -9.90 12.51
N VAL A 313 -12.35 -9.16 13.22
CA VAL A 313 -11.87 -9.64 14.53
C VAL A 313 -12.91 -9.22 15.56
N THR A 314 -13.83 -10.13 15.89
CA THR A 314 -14.61 -10.03 17.12
C THR A 314 -13.64 -10.15 18.28
N ASN A 315 -13.45 -9.06 19.04
CA ASN A 315 -12.70 -9.06 20.28
C ASN A 315 -13.32 -10.08 21.26
N ALA A 316 -12.65 -11.22 21.42
CA ALA A 316 -12.76 -12.03 22.63
C ALA A 316 -11.60 -11.63 23.53
N SER A 317 -11.91 -10.85 24.56
CA SER A 317 -11.01 -10.45 25.63
C SER A 317 -10.40 -11.69 26.27
N ALA A 318 -9.08 -11.86 26.15
CA ALA A 318 -8.30 -12.76 26.99
C ALA A 318 -7.36 -11.93 27.85
N SER A 319 -7.80 -11.71 29.08
CA SER A 319 -6.97 -11.22 30.17
C SER A 319 -5.85 -12.23 30.43
N TYR A 320 -4.60 -11.79 30.41
CA TYR A 320 -3.51 -12.51 31.07
C TYR A 320 -2.78 -11.55 32.01
N ALA A 321 -2.85 -11.92 33.28
CA ALA A 321 -2.17 -11.31 34.41
C ALA A 321 -0.79 -11.97 34.64
N HIS A 322 -0.04 -11.35 35.56
CA HIS A 322 1.23 -11.76 36.19
C HIS A 322 2.51 -11.47 35.37
N GLU A 323 3.60 -10.96 35.93
CA GLU A 323 3.99 -10.82 37.35
C GLU A 323 5.11 -9.78 37.48
N THR A 324 5.06 -8.97 38.55
CA THR A 324 6.13 -8.08 39.00
C THR A 324 7.24 -8.86 39.71
N MET A 325 8.50 -8.69 39.29
CA MET A 325 9.66 -9.00 40.13
C MET A 325 10.58 -7.78 40.25
N LEU A 326 10.76 -7.32 41.50
CA LEU A 326 11.76 -6.34 41.92
C LEU A 326 13.14 -7.00 42.07
N PRO A 327 14.25 -6.22 42.07
CA PRO A 327 15.60 -6.74 41.93
C PRO A 327 16.31 -6.96 43.28
N SER A 328 17.23 -7.92 43.32
CA SER A 328 18.20 -8.08 44.41
C SER A 328 19.62 -8.34 43.88
N GLY A 329 20.54 -7.40 44.16
CA GLY A 329 21.89 -7.69 44.71
C GLY A 329 23.03 -8.24 43.85
N ASN A 330 23.84 -7.32 43.29
CA ASN A 330 25.32 -7.15 43.32
C ASN A 330 26.40 -8.26 43.13
N PHE A 331 27.51 -7.77 42.52
CA PHE A 331 28.92 -8.24 42.41
C PHE A 331 29.24 -9.34 41.37
N SER A 332 30.30 -9.31 40.55
CA SER A 332 31.48 -8.43 40.35
C SER A 332 32.15 -8.76 39.00
N ASN A 333 32.76 -7.74 38.38
CA ASN A 333 33.86 -7.70 37.39
C ASN A 333 34.23 -8.95 36.57
N HIS A 334 34.22 -8.81 35.23
CA HIS A 334 35.40 -9.06 34.37
C HIS A 334 35.23 -8.48 32.95
N VAL A 335 36.24 -7.71 32.52
CA VAL A 335 36.75 -7.46 31.15
C VAL A 335 35.75 -7.05 30.05
N LYS A 336 35.79 -5.77 29.66
CA LYS A 336 35.18 -5.24 28.43
C LYS A 336 35.95 -5.72 27.17
N PRO A 337 35.29 -6.33 26.16
CA PRO A 337 35.65 -6.13 24.77
C PRO A 337 34.83 -4.97 24.21
N LYS A 338 35.47 -4.17 23.35
CA LYS A 338 34.88 -3.03 22.63
C LYS A 338 33.55 -3.44 21.97
N SER A 339 32.49 -2.69 22.27
CA SER A 339 31.23 -2.71 21.55
C SER A 339 31.50 -2.53 20.04
N PRO A 340 30.99 -3.41 19.16
CA PRO A 340 30.91 -3.08 17.74
C PRO A 340 29.91 -1.94 17.61
N ARG A 341 30.33 -0.84 16.96
CA ARG A 341 29.45 0.27 16.56
C ARG A 341 28.15 -0.31 16.01
N LEU A 342 27.03 0.01 16.64
CA LEU A 342 25.69 -0.24 16.10
C LEU A 342 25.68 0.30 14.67
N ARG A 343 25.61 -0.62 13.70
CA ARG A 343 25.35 -0.26 12.30
C ARG A 343 23.98 0.40 12.26
N PRO A 344 23.76 1.47 11.46
CA PRO A 344 22.42 2.00 11.26
C PRO A 344 21.56 0.88 10.67
N GLN A 345 20.60 0.39 11.46
CA GLN A 345 19.56 -0.48 10.96
C GLN A 345 18.56 0.43 10.23
N PHE A 346 18.63 0.43 8.90
CA PHE A 346 17.61 1.04 8.06
C PHE A 346 16.39 0.15 8.13
N PHE A 347 15.34 0.63 8.78
CA PHE A 347 14.07 -0.08 8.84
C PHE A 347 13.12 0.51 7.80
N LEU A 348 12.55 -0.34 6.96
CA LEU A 348 11.46 0.01 6.07
C LEU A 348 10.13 -0.41 6.71
N LEU A 349 9.10 0.40 6.49
CA LEU A 349 7.73 -0.04 6.73
C LEU A 349 7.29 -0.85 5.50
N LEU A 350 7.07 -2.15 5.67
CA LEU A 350 6.76 -3.07 4.58
C LEU A 350 5.30 -3.54 4.66
N ARG A 351 4.63 -3.51 3.52
CA ARG A 351 3.32 -4.12 3.31
C ARG A 351 3.47 -5.31 2.36
N LEU A 352 3.17 -6.51 2.86
CA LEU A 352 3.11 -7.75 2.07
C LEU A 352 1.71 -8.33 2.18
N ALA A 353 0.98 -8.42 1.07
CA ALA A 353 -0.24 -9.20 1.02
C ALA A 353 0.06 -10.70 1.19
N PRO A 354 -0.83 -11.49 1.81
CA PRO A 354 -0.67 -12.95 1.85
C PRO A 354 -0.67 -13.48 0.41
N LEU A 355 0.44 -14.05 -0.05
CA LEU A 355 0.50 -14.71 -1.35
C LEU A 355 0.10 -16.19 -1.21
N ARG A 356 -0.41 -16.80 -2.30
CA ARG A 356 -0.81 -18.21 -2.35
C ARG A 356 0.29 -19.13 -1.78
N ASP A 357 -0.14 -20.22 -1.13
CA ASP A 357 0.69 -21.40 -0.87
C ASP A 357 1.08 -22.00 -2.24
N LEU A 358 2.20 -21.51 -2.79
CA LEU A 358 2.80 -21.98 -4.04
C LEU A 358 3.80 -23.10 -3.74
N ARG A 359 3.38 -24.07 -2.94
CA ARG A 359 4.13 -25.32 -2.76
C ARG A 359 4.14 -26.06 -4.09
N GLU A 360 5.33 -26.25 -4.64
CA GLU A 360 5.52 -27.16 -5.76
C GLU A 360 5.23 -28.59 -5.30
N PRO A 361 4.61 -29.44 -6.14
CA PRO A 361 4.45 -30.84 -5.82
C PRO A 361 5.83 -31.49 -5.71
N GLU A 362 6.12 -32.13 -4.56
CA GLU A 362 7.30 -32.96 -4.40
C GLU A 362 7.26 -34.09 -5.45
N ASP A 363 8.34 -34.20 -6.23
CA ASP A 363 8.54 -35.28 -7.20
C ASP A 363 8.69 -36.61 -6.43
N PRO A 364 7.84 -37.64 -6.66
CA PRO A 364 7.89 -38.90 -5.93
C PRO A 364 9.07 -39.82 -6.33
N SER A 365 9.98 -39.37 -7.21
CA SER A 365 10.95 -40.24 -7.88
C SER A 365 12.39 -40.19 -7.32
N SER A 366 12.55 -40.18 -5.99
CA SER A 366 13.86 -40.51 -5.38
C SER A 366 13.72 -41.33 -4.09
N ALA A 367 13.13 -42.50 -4.21
CA ALA A 367 13.29 -43.59 -3.24
C ALA A 367 14.38 -44.55 -3.73
N SER A 368 15.58 -44.50 -3.15
CA SER A 368 16.38 -45.69 -2.86
C SER A 368 17.70 -45.40 -2.14
N VAL A 369 17.81 -46.05 -0.97
CA VAL A 369 18.97 -46.81 -0.47
C VAL A 369 20.27 -46.05 -0.24
N TYR A 370 20.56 -45.75 1.04
CA TYR A 370 21.85 -46.12 1.65
C TYR A 370 21.65 -46.44 3.14
N GLN A 371 22.05 -47.64 3.52
CA GLN A 371 22.14 -48.15 4.89
C GLN A 371 23.36 -47.58 5.61
N GLY A 372 23.17 -47.25 6.89
CA GLY A 372 24.09 -47.53 7.99
C GLY A 372 25.34 -46.66 8.15
N PHE A 373 25.34 -45.80 9.17
CA PHE A 373 26.28 -45.94 10.30
C PHE A 373 25.75 -45.15 11.49
N GLU A 374 25.59 -45.86 12.61
CA GLU A 374 25.20 -45.33 13.92
C GLU A 374 26.36 -44.60 14.60
N SER A 375 26.07 -43.46 15.24
CA SER A 375 26.51 -43.20 16.62
C SER A 375 25.68 -42.04 17.17
N GLY A 376 24.84 -42.34 18.16
CA GLY A 376 23.74 -41.48 18.60
C GLY A 376 24.10 -40.36 19.55
N VAL A 377 23.15 -39.44 19.71
CA VAL A 377 22.69 -38.93 21.01
C VAL A 377 21.17 -38.78 20.91
N ASP A 378 20.54 -39.19 22.01
CA ASP A 378 19.13 -39.46 22.27
C ASP A 378 18.17 -38.29 21.96
N LEU A 379 16.99 -38.66 21.47
CA LEU A 379 15.85 -37.80 21.22
C LEU A 379 14.98 -37.75 22.48
N SER A 380 14.45 -36.59 22.81
CA SER A 380 13.01 -36.56 23.10
C SER A 380 12.34 -35.28 22.61
N PRO A 381 11.11 -35.41 22.07
CA PRO A 381 10.55 -34.49 21.10
C PRO A 381 9.28 -33.84 21.66
N ASN A 382 9.26 -32.52 21.83
CA ASN A 382 8.00 -31.79 21.98
C ASN A 382 8.24 -30.28 21.88
N VAL A 383 8.31 -29.78 20.66
CA VAL A 383 7.87 -28.41 20.39
C VAL A 383 6.97 -28.47 19.17
N ASN A 384 5.66 -28.52 19.42
CA ASN A 384 4.66 -28.11 18.45
C ASN A 384 4.96 -26.66 18.07
N LEU A 385 5.70 -26.45 16.99
CA LEU A 385 5.72 -25.15 16.29
C LEU A 385 4.38 -25.01 15.58
N ARG A 386 3.36 -24.61 16.34
CA ARG A 386 2.22 -23.88 15.78
C ARG A 386 2.83 -22.64 15.12
N ALA A 387 2.85 -22.61 13.79
CA ALA A 387 3.14 -21.40 13.05
C ALA A 387 2.09 -20.35 13.42
N SER A 388 2.42 -19.48 14.37
CA SER A 388 1.67 -18.25 14.59
C SER A 388 1.94 -17.35 13.39
N HIS A 389 0.96 -17.26 12.50
CA HIS A 389 0.94 -16.28 11.42
C HIS A 389 0.79 -14.87 12.01
N SER A 390 1.92 -14.31 12.42
CA SER A 390 2.12 -12.90 12.71
C SER A 390 3.63 -12.67 12.62
N LEU A 391 4.11 -12.14 11.49
CA LEU A 391 5.47 -11.62 11.42
C LEU A 391 5.60 -10.53 12.49
N PRO A 392 6.60 -10.59 13.38
CA PRO A 392 6.76 -9.56 14.40
C PRO A 392 7.14 -8.24 13.71
N VAL A 393 6.28 -7.24 13.83
CA VAL A 393 6.69 -5.85 13.63
C VAL A 393 7.75 -5.57 14.69
N PHE A 394 8.99 -5.36 14.25
CA PHE A 394 10.07 -4.94 15.13
C PHE A 394 9.80 -3.49 15.55
N CYS A 395 9.03 -3.29 16.63
CA CYS A 395 8.99 -2.02 17.33
C CYS A 395 10.29 -1.92 18.14
N PRO A 396 11.28 -1.07 17.77
CA PRO A 396 12.39 -0.82 18.66
C PRO A 396 11.82 -0.26 19.96
N SER A 397 12.08 -0.96 21.08
CA SER A 397 11.92 -0.41 22.42
C SER A 397 12.90 0.76 22.54
N ILE A 398 12.43 1.96 22.21
CA ILE A 398 13.18 3.18 22.51
C ILE A 398 12.82 3.51 23.95
N ALA A 399 13.67 3.03 24.87
CA ALA A 399 13.48 3.07 26.31
C ALA A 399 13.20 4.49 26.88
N ASP A 400 13.43 5.56 26.11
CA ASP A 400 13.24 6.95 26.51
C ASP A 400 11.94 7.60 26.01
N CYS A 401 11.18 6.92 25.13
CA CYS A 401 9.92 7.45 24.61
C CYS A 401 8.76 6.79 25.35
N GLY A 402 8.38 7.31 26.53
CA GLY A 402 7.26 6.78 27.30
C GLY A 402 6.03 6.50 26.43
N LYS A 403 5.46 5.28 26.54
CA LYS A 403 4.27 4.74 25.81
C LYS A 403 3.93 5.51 24.51
N SER A 404 4.69 5.29 23.44
CA SER A 404 4.37 5.89 22.13
C SER A 404 3.23 5.13 21.42
N SER A 405 2.30 5.87 20.85
CA SER A 405 1.09 5.41 20.14
C SER A 405 1.34 4.86 18.74
N LEU A 406 2.60 4.73 18.32
CA LEU A 406 2.97 4.36 16.95
C LEU A 406 2.90 2.86 16.66
N CYS A 407 3.04 1.99 17.66
CA CYS A 407 2.90 0.54 17.44
C CYS A 407 1.46 0.14 17.06
N ALA A 408 0.45 0.98 17.33
CA ALA A 408 -0.95 0.70 16.99
C ALA A 408 -1.27 0.79 15.48
N ILE A 409 -0.46 1.51 14.69
CA ILE A 409 -0.68 1.67 13.23
C ILE A 409 -0.02 0.51 12.45
N ALA A 410 0.90 -0.23 13.07
CA ALA A 410 1.52 -1.40 12.46
C ALA A 410 0.82 -2.72 12.84
N SER A 411 -0.16 -2.68 13.75
CA SER A 411 -0.84 -3.85 14.32
C SER A 411 -2.32 -3.98 13.96
N ASN A 412 -2.87 -3.11 13.09
CA ASN A 412 -4.27 -3.16 12.66
C ASN A 412 -4.44 -3.68 11.24
#